data_AF-A0A0F5R0H6-F1
#
_entry.id   AF-A0A0F5R0H6-F1
#
_cell.length_a   1.000
_cell.length_b   1.000
_cell.length_c   1.000
_cell.angle_alpha   90.00
_cell.angle_beta   90.00
_cell.angle_gamma   90.00
#
_symmetry.space_group_name_H-M   'P 1'
#
loop_
_entity.id
_entity.type
_entity.pdbx_description
1 polymer ?
#
loop_
_entity_poly.entity_id
_entity_poly.type
_entity_poly.pdbx_seq_one_letter_code
_entity_poly.pdbx_strand_id
1 'polypeptide(L)'
;MAEQNSTAPSMAGVKHSSIHDHGPNCPVEVYDTRDLLVRDDIMNKARELAGLIYSSEEVQVFRRAEKQIQGNDRVQSLMAGLKKKQKELVAFEQTFKNSTMVQKIETEMDQLQDELDGIPIVGEFQQSQADINYLLQMVVSIIQDTVAEKIALDGAKPEDPESCDE
;
A
#
# COMPACT_ATOMS: atom_id res chain seq x y z
N MET A 1 -20.67 -37.11 28.01
CA MET A 1 -20.25 -38.18 27.09
C MET A 1 -20.03 -37.49 25.76
N ALA A 2 -18.78 -37.11 25.48
CA ALA A 2 -17.87 -37.78 24.51
C ALA A 2 -18.23 -37.34 23.07
N GLU A 3 -17.38 -36.79 22.20
CA GLU A 3 -15.93 -36.65 22.11
C GLU A 3 -15.59 -35.47 21.17
N GLN A 4 -14.36 -34.99 21.27
CA GLN A 4 -13.76 -33.96 20.42
C GLN A 4 -13.47 -34.54 19.02
N ASN A 5 -13.57 -33.75 17.95
CA ASN A 5 -12.49 -33.73 16.97
C ASN A 5 -12.42 -32.40 16.19
N SER A 6 -11.25 -31.78 16.31
CA SER A 6 -10.78 -30.59 15.61
C SER A 6 -10.07 -31.03 14.33
N THR A 7 -10.37 -30.43 13.19
CA THR A 7 -9.38 -30.34 12.10
C THR A 7 -9.71 -29.18 11.15
N ALA A 8 -8.88 -28.14 11.21
CA ALA A 8 -8.77 -27.10 10.19
C ALA A 8 -8.17 -27.68 8.89
N PRO A 9 -8.40 -27.08 7.71
CA PRO A 9 -7.78 -27.54 6.48
C PRO A 9 -6.29 -27.20 6.49
N SER A 10 -5.46 -28.25 6.47
CA SER A 10 -4.02 -28.16 6.28
C SER A 10 -3.72 -27.66 4.85
N MET A 11 -3.30 -26.40 4.71
CA MET A 11 -2.64 -25.94 3.49
C MET A 11 -1.26 -26.59 3.40
N ALA A 12 -1.19 -27.75 2.77
CA ALA A 12 0.06 -28.35 2.35
C ALA A 12 0.70 -27.46 1.28
N GLY A 13 1.79 -26.78 1.66
CA GLY A 13 2.61 -26.00 0.74
C GLY A 13 3.12 -26.86 -0.41
N VAL A 14 2.86 -26.41 -1.63
CA VAL A 14 3.45 -26.98 -2.85
C VAL A 14 4.95 -26.69 -2.80
N LYS A 15 5.75 -27.71 -2.48
CA LYS A 15 7.21 -27.63 -2.57
C LYS A 15 7.61 -27.73 -4.04
N HIS A 16 7.83 -26.59 -4.70
CA HIS A 16 8.58 -26.57 -5.95
C HIS A 16 10.06 -26.79 -5.62
N SER A 17 10.51 -28.03 -5.73
CA SER A 17 11.92 -28.39 -5.68
C SER A 17 12.59 -27.96 -6.99
N SER A 18 13.12 -26.73 -7.02
CA SER A 18 14.09 -26.36 -8.06
C SER A 18 15.46 -26.88 -7.62
N ILE A 19 15.76 -28.12 -7.99
CA ILE A 19 17.09 -28.71 -7.82
C ILE A 19 17.93 -28.15 -8.97
N HIS A 20 18.73 -27.13 -8.70
CA HIS A 20 19.89 -26.81 -9.52
C HIS A 20 21.12 -27.33 -8.78
N ASP A 21 21.51 -28.56 -9.12
CA ASP A 21 22.72 -29.20 -8.63
C ASP A 21 23.92 -28.59 -9.36
N HIS A 22 24.65 -27.72 -8.69
CA HIS A 22 25.96 -27.26 -9.15
C HIS A 22 27.01 -28.08 -8.39
N GLY A 23 27.79 -28.85 -9.16
CA GLY A 23 28.79 -29.78 -8.65
C GLY A 23 29.84 -29.16 -7.71
N PRO A 24 30.70 -30.01 -7.11
CA PRO A 24 31.31 -29.78 -5.79
C PRO A 24 32.42 -28.73 -5.73
N ASN A 25 32.58 -27.83 -6.71
CA ASN A 25 33.68 -26.88 -6.73
C ASN A 25 33.36 -25.55 -7.43
N CYS A 26 32.23 -24.92 -7.08
CA CYS A 26 31.98 -23.52 -7.38
C CYS A 26 32.17 -22.68 -6.10
N PRO A 27 33.08 -21.68 -6.08
CA PRO A 27 33.36 -20.87 -4.89
C PRO A 27 32.36 -19.70 -4.70
N VAL A 28 31.22 -19.73 -5.40
CA VAL A 28 30.20 -18.70 -5.29
C VAL A 28 29.30 -19.06 -4.12
N GLU A 29 29.36 -18.26 -3.06
CA GLU A 29 28.45 -18.38 -1.92
C GLU A 29 27.00 -18.32 -2.41
N VAL A 30 26.25 -19.40 -2.19
CA VAL A 30 24.85 -19.50 -2.57
C VAL A 30 24.03 -18.79 -1.50
N TYR A 31 23.64 -17.55 -1.77
CA TYR A 31 22.69 -16.83 -0.93
C TYR A 31 21.27 -17.26 -1.31
N ASP A 32 20.49 -17.77 -0.33
CA ASP A 32 19.04 -17.92 -0.53
C ASP A 32 18.48 -16.50 -0.71
N THR A 33 17.76 -16.26 -1.81
CA THR A 33 17.17 -14.96 -2.09
C THR A 33 16.25 -14.51 -0.95
N ARG A 34 15.69 -15.44 -0.17
CA ARG A 34 14.89 -15.16 1.03
C ARG A 34 15.70 -14.56 2.17
N ASP A 35 16.94 -14.98 2.35
CA ASP A 35 17.86 -14.44 3.37
C ASP A 35 18.40 -13.05 2.96
N LEU A 36 18.44 -12.77 1.66
CA LEU A 36 18.69 -11.42 1.10
C LEU A 36 17.43 -10.52 1.10
N LEU A 37 16.22 -11.08 1.04
CA LEU A 37 14.97 -10.34 0.84
C LEU A 37 14.37 -9.74 2.12
N VAL A 38 14.73 -10.24 3.30
CA VAL A 38 14.14 -9.75 4.56
C VAL A 38 15.22 -9.75 5.64
N ARG A 39 16.23 -8.89 5.51
CA ARG A 39 17.12 -8.68 6.64
C ARG A 39 16.27 -8.16 7.81
N ASP A 40 16.27 -8.89 8.93
CA ASP A 40 15.43 -8.58 10.09
C ASP A 40 15.71 -7.17 10.64
N ASP A 41 16.95 -6.69 10.49
CA ASP A 41 17.34 -5.32 10.86
C ASP A 41 16.56 -4.26 10.07
N ILE A 42 16.45 -4.40 8.75
CA ILE A 42 15.68 -3.51 7.86
C ILE A 42 14.20 -3.54 8.25
N MET A 43 13.64 -4.73 8.47
CA MET A 43 12.24 -4.86 8.87
C MET A 43 11.94 -4.25 10.23
N ASN A 44 12.85 -4.42 11.19
CA ASN A 44 12.70 -3.82 12.51
C ASN A 44 12.77 -2.29 12.44
N LYS A 45 13.70 -1.75 11.64
CA LYS A 45 13.79 -0.30 11.40
C LYS A 45 12.58 0.26 10.65
N ALA A 46 12.04 -0.48 9.68
CA ALA A 46 10.81 -0.10 9.00
C ALA A 46 9.60 -0.07 9.95
N ARG A 47 9.49 -1.03 10.88
CA ARG A 47 8.44 -1.02 11.92
C ARG A 47 8.61 0.15 12.89
N GLU A 48 9.83 0.46 13.30
CA GLU A 48 10.15 1.62 14.14
C GLU A 48 9.72 2.92 13.45
N LEU A 49 10.09 3.10 12.17
CA LEU A 49 9.67 4.23 11.35
C LEU A 49 8.15 4.30 11.19
N ALA A 50 7.48 3.18 10.97
CA ALA A 50 6.02 3.13 10.92
C ALA A 50 5.39 3.58 12.25
N GLY A 51 6.00 3.24 13.38
CA GLY A 51 5.60 3.74 14.70
C GLY A 51 5.74 5.26 14.83
N LEU A 52 6.82 5.84 14.31
CA LEU A 52 7.02 7.29 14.29
C LEU A 52 5.98 7.98 13.39
N ILE A 53 5.74 7.45 12.18
CA ILE A 53 4.70 7.94 11.27
C ILE A 53 3.33 7.88 11.95
N TYR A 54 3.01 6.78 12.63
CA TYR A 54 1.75 6.66 13.36
C TYR A 54 1.56 7.73 14.44
N SER A 55 2.65 8.18 15.06
CA SER A 55 2.62 9.25 16.05
C SER A 55 2.57 10.66 15.45
N SER A 56 2.71 10.81 14.13
CA SER A 56 2.73 12.11 13.45
C SER A 56 1.37 12.82 13.52
N GLU A 57 1.40 14.14 13.37
CA GLU A 57 0.19 14.96 13.41
C GLU A 57 -0.79 14.59 12.29
N GLU A 58 -0.28 14.36 11.08
CA GLU A 58 -1.06 13.99 9.89
C GLU A 58 -1.87 12.72 10.15
N VAL A 59 -1.26 11.70 10.78
CA VAL A 59 -1.96 10.48 11.17
C VAL A 59 -3.00 10.73 12.25
N GLN A 60 -2.73 11.59 13.23
CA GLN A 60 -3.74 11.92 14.24
C GLN A 60 -4.92 12.72 13.65
N VAL A 61 -4.67 13.64 12.72
CA VAL A 61 -5.71 14.41 12.01
C VAL A 61 -6.61 13.47 11.22
N PHE A 62 -6.01 12.58 10.41
CA PHE A 62 -6.75 11.58 9.65
C PHE A 62 -7.61 10.70 10.54
N ARG A 63 -7.07 10.15 11.64
CA ARG A 63 -7.84 9.30 12.56
C ARG A 63 -9.03 10.04 13.19
N ARG A 64 -8.87 11.33 13.49
CA ARG A 64 -9.99 12.15 13.99
C ARG A 64 -11.04 12.37 12.92
N ALA A 65 -10.65 12.71 11.70
CA ALA A 65 -11.57 12.89 10.58
C ALA A 65 -12.30 11.58 10.23
N GLU A 66 -11.57 10.47 10.20
CA GLU A 66 -12.12 9.12 9.99
C GLU A 66 -13.22 8.80 11.02
N LYS A 67 -12.95 9.04 12.31
CA LYS A 67 -13.93 8.80 13.38
C LYS A 67 -15.18 9.66 13.21
N GLN A 68 -15.03 10.91 12.78
CA GLN A 68 -16.17 11.79 12.51
C GLN A 68 -17.02 11.29 11.35
N ILE A 69 -16.37 10.84 10.26
CA ILE A 69 -17.05 10.25 9.09
C ILE A 69 -17.78 8.96 9.46
N GLN A 70 -17.15 8.08 10.23
CA GLN A 70 -17.75 6.83 10.69
C GLN A 70 -18.98 7.06 11.57
N GLY A 71 -18.97 8.12 12.38
CA GLY A 71 -20.08 8.48 13.27
C GLY A 71 -21.19 9.32 12.63
N ASN A 72 -21.07 9.70 11.35
CA ASN A 72 -22.04 10.58 10.70
C ASN A 72 -23.05 9.79 9.85
N ASP A 73 -24.28 9.66 10.34
CA ASP A 73 -25.34 8.88 9.67
C ASP A 73 -25.68 9.38 8.26
N ARG A 74 -25.62 10.70 8.02
CA ARG A 74 -25.88 11.29 6.70
C ARG A 74 -24.81 10.86 5.71
N VAL A 75 -23.54 11.00 6.08
CA VAL A 75 -22.40 10.55 5.26
C VAL A 75 -22.50 9.06 4.99
N GLN A 76 -22.75 8.23 6.00
CA GLN A 76 -22.90 6.79 5.82
C GLN A 76 -24.05 6.43 4.87
N SER A 77 -25.18 7.13 4.98
CA SER A 77 -26.34 6.94 4.09
C SER A 77 -26.03 7.30 2.65
N LEU A 78 -25.37 8.45 2.41
CA LEU A 78 -24.93 8.88 1.08
C LEU A 78 -23.91 7.90 0.47
N MET A 79 -22.91 7.46 1.26
CA MET A 79 -21.93 6.48 0.81
C MET A 79 -22.57 5.13 0.47
N ALA A 80 -23.56 4.68 1.25
CA ALA A 80 -24.31 3.46 0.94
C ALA A 80 -25.11 3.60 -0.34
N GLY A 81 -25.76 4.75 -0.55
CA GLY A 81 -26.45 5.11 -1.79
C GLY A 81 -25.51 5.08 -3.00
N LEU A 82 -24.36 5.75 -2.90
CA LEU A 82 -23.35 5.81 -3.96
C LEU A 82 -22.82 4.42 -4.31
N LYS A 83 -22.48 3.59 -3.31
CA LYS A 83 -22.05 2.20 -3.53
C LYS A 83 -23.11 1.35 -4.20
N LYS A 84 -24.40 1.55 -3.87
CA LYS A 84 -25.51 0.87 -4.55
C LYS A 84 -25.58 1.29 -6.02
N LYS A 85 -25.47 2.58 -6.31
CA LYS A 85 -25.49 3.10 -7.68
C LYS A 85 -24.31 2.63 -8.50
N GLN A 86 -23.11 2.56 -7.94
CA GLN A 86 -21.93 1.97 -8.60
C GLN A 86 -22.16 0.50 -9.01
N LYS A 87 -22.83 -0.29 -8.17
CA LYS A 87 -23.20 -1.68 -8.51
C LYS A 87 -24.25 -1.74 -9.61
N GLU A 88 -25.26 -0.88 -9.55
CA GLU A 88 -26.28 -0.76 -10.61
C GLU A 88 -25.62 -0.37 -11.94
N LEU A 89 -24.70 0.62 -11.93
CA LEU A 89 -23.95 1.08 -13.09
C LEU A 89 -23.22 -0.08 -13.78
N VAL A 90 -22.40 -0.82 -13.03
CA VAL A 90 -21.66 -1.98 -13.55
C VAL A 90 -22.61 -3.04 -14.11
N ALA A 91 -23.74 -3.30 -13.45
CA ALA A 91 -24.74 -4.25 -13.94
C ALA A 91 -25.40 -3.79 -15.25
N PHE A 92 -25.78 -2.52 -15.36
CA PHE A 92 -26.42 -1.96 -16.57
C PHE A 92 -25.45 -1.78 -17.73
N GLU A 93 -24.18 -1.53 -17.45
CA GLU A 93 -23.11 -1.45 -18.45
C GLU A 93 -22.76 -2.85 -18.99
N GLN A 94 -22.48 -3.81 -18.10
CA GLN A 94 -21.92 -5.10 -18.49
C GLN A 94 -22.99 -6.15 -18.82
N THR A 95 -24.09 -6.20 -18.06
CA THR A 95 -25.11 -7.25 -18.21
C THR A 95 -26.24 -6.83 -19.13
N PHE A 96 -26.85 -5.67 -18.86
CA PHE A 96 -28.04 -5.23 -19.60
C PHE A 96 -27.72 -4.39 -20.84
N LYS A 97 -26.49 -3.86 -20.94
CA LYS A 97 -26.01 -3.01 -22.03
C LYS A 97 -26.98 -1.87 -22.37
N ASN A 98 -27.54 -1.24 -21.33
CA ASN A 98 -28.55 -0.19 -21.48
C ASN A 98 -27.92 1.18 -21.20
N SER A 99 -27.47 1.85 -22.27
CA SER A 99 -26.79 3.14 -22.20
C SER A 99 -27.67 4.25 -21.60
N THR A 100 -28.99 4.23 -21.83
CA THR A 100 -29.90 5.25 -21.26
C THR A 100 -29.98 5.13 -19.74
N MET A 101 -30.03 3.90 -19.21
CA MET A 101 -30.03 3.69 -17.75
C MET A 101 -28.67 4.00 -17.14
N VAL A 102 -27.57 3.69 -17.83
CA VAL A 102 -26.21 4.08 -17.43
C VAL A 102 -26.10 5.59 -17.22
N GLN A 103 -26.48 6.41 -18.21
CA GLN A 103 -26.44 7.87 -18.10
C GLN A 103 -27.28 8.41 -16.94
N LYS A 104 -28.46 7.81 -16.72
CA LYS A 104 -29.32 8.19 -15.60
C LYS A 104 -28.67 7.88 -14.25
N ILE A 105 -28.04 6.71 -14.12
CA ILE A 105 -27.35 6.30 -12.90
C ILE A 105 -26.13 7.19 -12.65
N GLU A 106 -25.36 7.54 -13.69
CA GLU A 106 -24.24 8.48 -13.59
C GLU A 106 -24.73 9.85 -13.05
N THR A 107 -25.82 10.38 -13.59
CA THR A 107 -26.41 11.64 -13.10
C THR A 107 -26.84 11.55 -11.63
N GLU A 108 -27.44 10.43 -11.21
CA GLU A 108 -27.80 10.20 -9.81
C GLU A 108 -26.57 10.04 -8.90
N MET A 109 -25.48 9.46 -9.42
CA MET A 109 -24.20 9.37 -8.71
C MET A 109 -23.56 10.75 -8.52
N ASP A 110 -23.56 11.59 -9.55
CA ASP A 110 -23.03 12.96 -9.48
C ASP A 110 -23.76 13.77 -8.41
N GLN A 111 -25.09 13.67 -8.33
CA GLN A 111 -25.88 14.34 -7.29
C GLN A 111 -25.52 13.87 -5.88
N LEU A 112 -25.32 12.56 -5.68
CA LEU A 112 -24.90 12.01 -4.40
C LEU A 112 -23.47 12.43 -4.04
N GLN A 113 -22.59 12.52 -5.04
CA GLN A 113 -21.20 12.95 -4.91
C GLN A 113 -21.16 14.44 -4.50
N ASP A 114 -21.91 15.30 -5.18
CA ASP A 114 -22.04 16.73 -4.86
C ASP A 114 -22.58 16.93 -3.43
N GLU A 115 -23.57 16.14 -3.03
CA GLU A 115 -24.10 16.20 -1.67
C GLU A 115 -23.06 15.76 -0.63
N LEU A 116 -22.27 14.73 -0.94
CA LEU A 116 -21.20 14.23 -0.08
C LEU A 116 -20.08 15.26 0.07
N ASP A 117 -19.62 15.83 -1.05
CA ASP A 117 -18.55 16.83 -1.10
C ASP A 117 -18.97 18.16 -0.46
N GLY A 118 -20.27 18.47 -0.45
CA GLY A 118 -20.85 19.61 0.26
C GLY A 118 -20.81 19.49 1.80
N ILE A 119 -20.42 18.34 2.36
CA ILE A 119 -20.32 18.13 3.80
C ILE A 119 -18.89 18.51 4.28
N PRO A 120 -18.71 19.52 5.15
CA PRO A 120 -17.38 19.98 5.56
C PRO A 120 -16.44 18.89 6.09
N ILE A 121 -16.97 17.97 6.91
CA ILE A 121 -16.17 16.86 7.46
C ILE A 121 -15.65 15.88 6.39
N VAL A 122 -16.32 15.79 5.22
CA VAL A 122 -15.86 14.99 4.07
C VAL A 122 -14.65 15.64 3.44
N GLY A 123 -14.69 16.97 3.22
CA GLY A 123 -13.54 17.73 2.73
C GLY A 123 -12.33 17.63 3.66
N GLU A 124 -12.54 17.75 4.98
CA GLU A 124 -11.48 17.53 5.98
C GLU A 124 -10.89 16.11 5.91
N PHE A 125 -11.74 15.10 5.74
CA PHE A 125 -11.29 13.72 5.59
C PHE A 125 -10.51 13.49 4.29
N GLN A 126 -10.97 14.05 3.16
CA GLN A 126 -10.27 13.99 1.88
C GLN A 126 -8.89 14.67 1.96
N GLN A 127 -8.81 15.85 2.58
CA GLN A 127 -7.55 16.53 2.81
C GLN A 127 -6.61 15.69 3.67
N SER A 128 -7.10 15.15 4.78
CA SER A 128 -6.28 14.30 5.65
C SER A 128 -5.78 13.01 4.98
N GLN A 129 -6.53 12.46 4.03
CA GLN A 129 -6.07 11.33 3.19
C GLN A 129 -4.92 11.76 2.28
N ALA A 130 -5.03 12.92 1.64
CA ALA A 130 -3.98 13.46 0.78
C ALA A 130 -2.70 13.74 1.59
N ASP A 131 -2.84 14.31 2.79
CA ASP A 131 -1.72 14.64 3.68
C ASP A 131 -0.97 13.40 4.15
N ILE A 132 -1.68 12.33 4.57
CA ILE A 132 -1.03 11.05 4.90
C ILE A 132 -0.31 10.48 3.68
N ASN A 133 -0.95 10.46 2.51
CA ASN A 133 -0.31 9.92 1.32
C ASN A 133 0.94 10.71 0.95
N TYR A 134 0.90 12.04 1.08
CA TYR A 134 2.08 12.89 0.88
C TYR A 134 3.20 12.58 1.86
N LEU A 135 2.90 12.43 3.16
CA LEU A 135 3.87 12.03 4.17
C LEU A 135 4.54 10.69 3.82
N LEU A 136 3.75 9.68 3.45
CA LEU A 136 4.27 8.36 3.09
C LEU A 136 5.14 8.42 1.83
N GLN A 137 4.71 9.17 0.81
CA GLN A 137 5.49 9.35 -0.42
C GLN A 137 6.81 10.08 -0.15
N MET A 138 6.82 11.11 0.68
CA MET A 138 8.03 11.84 1.06
C MET A 138 9.05 10.92 1.74
N VAL A 139 8.60 10.08 2.67
CA VAL A 139 9.46 9.10 3.35
C VAL A 139 10.08 8.13 2.35
N VAL A 140 9.28 7.62 1.39
CA VAL A 140 9.77 6.73 0.34
C VAL A 140 10.80 7.43 -0.55
N SER A 141 10.54 8.67 -0.96
CA SER A 141 11.48 9.46 -1.77
C SER A 141 12.81 9.66 -1.05
N ILE A 142 12.80 10.03 0.24
CA ILE A 142 14.05 10.19 1.02
C ILE A 142 14.83 8.88 1.08
N ILE A 143 14.16 7.75 1.27
CA ILE A 143 14.81 6.43 1.27
C ILE A 143 15.43 6.14 -0.09
N GLN A 144 14.69 6.37 -1.19
CA GLN A 144 15.17 6.16 -2.56
C GLN A 144 16.38 7.02 -2.88
N ASP A 145 16.32 8.31 -2.57
CA ASP A 145 17.39 9.28 -2.82
C ASP A 145 18.65 8.93 -2.01
N THR A 146 18.48 8.57 -0.74
CA THR A 146 19.59 8.16 0.13
C THR A 146 20.29 6.90 -0.40
N VAL A 147 19.52 5.91 -0.84
CA VAL A 147 20.08 4.68 -1.43
C VAL A 147 20.83 4.99 -2.73
N ALA A 148 20.24 5.82 -3.61
CA ALA A 148 20.87 6.23 -4.86
C ALA A 148 22.20 6.98 -4.63
N GLU A 149 22.24 7.89 -3.65
CA GLU A 149 23.46 8.61 -3.26
C GLU A 149 24.56 7.65 -2.79
N LYS A 150 24.22 6.68 -1.93
CA LYS A 150 25.18 5.69 -1.43
C LYS A 150 25.77 4.83 -2.55
N ILE A 151 24.92 4.38 -3.49
CA ILE A 151 25.38 3.62 -4.66
C ILE A 151 26.31 4.46 -5.54
N ALA A 152 25.99 5.75 -5.74
CA ALA A 152 26.83 6.65 -6.54
C ALA A 152 28.21 6.89 -5.89
N LEU A 153 28.25 7.06 -4.57
CA LEU A 153 29.49 7.22 -3.81
C LEU A 153 30.35 5.94 -3.84
N ASP A 154 29.74 4.77 -3.72
CA ASP A 154 30.43 3.49 -3.79
C ASP A 154 31.00 3.21 -5.19
N GLY A 155 30.36 3.72 -6.24
CA GLY A 155 30.85 3.66 -7.63
C GLY A 155 31.99 4.65 -7.95
N ALA A 156 32.16 5.70 -7.15
CA ALA A 156 33.21 6.71 -7.31
C ALA A 156 34.44 6.36 -6.45
N LYS A 157 35.09 5.24 -6.74
CA LYS A 157 36.42 4.95 -6.16
C LYS A 157 37.42 5.97 -6.73
N PRO A 158 38.25 6.63 -5.90
CA PRO A 158 39.25 7.57 -6.41
C PRO A 158 40.21 6.81 -7.31
N GLU A 159 40.37 7.26 -8.55
CA GLU A 159 41.51 6.84 -9.37
C GLU A 159 42.78 7.21 -8.60
N ASP A 160 43.65 6.21 -8.40
CA ASP A 160 44.93 6.40 -7.73
C ASP A 160 45.64 7.61 -8.36
N PRO A 161 46.20 8.55 -7.55
CA PRO A 161 46.87 9.71 -8.11
C PRO A 161 47.97 9.20 -9.05
N GLU A 162 47.90 9.64 -10.31
CA GLU A 162 48.88 9.36 -11.35
C GLU A 162 50.29 9.44 -10.75
N SER A 163 51.04 8.36 -10.91
CA SER A 163 52.49 8.33 -10.68
C SER A 163 53.10 9.51 -11.44
N CYS A 164 53.36 10.60 -10.72
CA CYS A 164 54.20 11.68 -11.19
C CYS A 164 55.64 11.14 -11.15
N ASP A 165 56.01 10.40 -12.18
CA ASP A 165 57.41 10.06 -12.43
C ASP A 165 58.08 11.26 -13.11
N GLU A 166 59.05 11.84 -12.40
CA GLU A 166 59.98 12.91 -12.82
C GLU A 166 60.90 12.51 -13.99
#